data_AF-A0A5D4XTX8-F1
#
_entry.id   AF-A0A5D4XTX8-F1
#
_cell.length_a   1.000
_cell.length_b   1.000
_cell.length_c   1.000
_cell.angle_alpha   90.00
_cell.angle_beta   90.00
_cell.angle_gamma   90.00
#
_symmetry.space_group_name_H-M   'P 1'
#
loop_
_entity.id
_entity.type
_entity.pdbx_description
1 polymer ?
#
loop_
_entity_poly.entity_id
_entity_poly.type
_entity_poly.pdbx_seq_one_letter_code
_entity_poly.pdbx_strand_id
1 'polypeptide(L)'
;MSSMSIGQLAQQAGVAIDTVRYYERSALLAPAGRLASGYRRYGSAEVKRLRFIRRAKALGFSLEDIRELLSLGEGCAAPSSPDIPPASPGSQLSSRPKGEIPARARRSLPAVEMTTSSDVAAVKRAAQRRLADVEARIAELERMRDGLRTLVAACPGHGRAEACPILNALAGEDAQ
;
A
#
# COMPACT_ATOMS: atom_id res chain seq x y z
N MET A 1 -24.21 2.95 -14.63
CA MET A 1 -23.09 3.51 -13.85
C MET A 1 -23.67 4.27 -12.66
N SER A 2 -23.82 3.61 -11.52
CA SER A 2 -24.37 4.26 -10.33
C SER A 2 -23.30 5.10 -9.68
N SER A 3 -23.41 6.42 -9.82
CA SER A 3 -22.57 7.34 -9.08
C SER A 3 -23.09 7.55 -7.67
N MET A 4 -22.19 7.62 -6.72
CA MET A 4 -22.47 7.66 -5.31
C MET A 4 -21.74 8.83 -4.66
N SER A 5 -22.34 9.37 -3.60
CA SER A 5 -21.68 10.31 -2.70
C SER A 5 -20.61 9.62 -1.86
N ILE A 6 -19.75 10.40 -1.19
CA ILE A 6 -18.72 9.86 -0.29
C ILE A 6 -19.31 9.00 0.84
N GLY A 7 -20.47 9.37 1.36
CA GLY A 7 -21.16 8.63 2.40
C GLY A 7 -21.69 7.27 1.90
N GLN A 8 -22.29 7.25 0.71
CA GLN A 8 -22.73 6.01 0.07
C GLN A 8 -21.55 5.09 -0.27
N LEU A 9 -20.43 5.65 -0.75
CA LEU A 9 -19.20 4.91 -1.00
C LEU A 9 -18.68 4.25 0.29
N ALA A 10 -18.57 5.03 1.36
CA ALA A 10 -18.09 4.57 2.66
C ALA A 10 -18.95 3.41 3.19
N GLN A 11 -20.28 3.56 3.12
CA GLN A 11 -21.22 2.52 3.52
C GLN A 11 -21.09 1.24 2.68
N GLN A 12 -20.98 1.35 1.36
CA GLN A 12 -20.86 0.19 0.47
C GLN A 12 -19.50 -0.51 0.57
N ALA A 13 -18.43 0.24 0.82
CA ALA A 13 -17.11 -0.31 1.05
C ALA A 13 -16.92 -0.82 2.49
N GLY A 14 -17.82 -0.45 3.41
CA GLY A 14 -17.74 -0.80 4.83
C GLY A 14 -16.51 -0.18 5.49
N VAL A 15 -16.27 1.11 5.25
CA VAL A 15 -15.17 1.91 5.81
C VAL A 15 -15.72 3.24 6.32
N ALA A 16 -15.05 3.87 7.28
CA ALA A 16 -15.44 5.20 7.75
C ALA A 16 -15.18 6.27 6.67
N ILE A 17 -15.97 7.36 6.69
CA ILE A 17 -15.81 8.48 5.75
C ILE A 17 -14.41 9.10 5.87
N ASP A 18 -13.88 9.22 7.09
CA ASP A 18 -12.53 9.75 7.31
C ASP A 18 -11.44 8.86 6.71
N THR A 19 -11.66 7.54 6.70
CA THR A 19 -10.78 6.59 6.02
C THR A 19 -10.78 6.77 4.51
N VAL A 20 -11.96 7.04 3.92
CA VAL A 20 -12.06 7.39 2.50
C VAL A 20 -11.27 8.67 2.21
N ARG A 21 -11.48 9.73 3.01
CA ARG A 21 -10.74 11.00 2.87
C ARG A 21 -9.23 10.83 3.08
N TYR A 22 -8.83 9.95 3.99
CA TYR A 22 -7.43 9.60 4.20
C TYR A 22 -6.81 8.99 2.94
N TYR A 23 -7.47 8.01 2.33
CA TYR A 23 -6.98 7.39 1.09
C TYR A 23 -6.99 8.34 -0.11
N GLU A 24 -7.92 9.31 -0.17
CA GLU A 24 -7.84 10.39 -1.16
C GLU A 24 -6.59 11.25 -0.98
N ARG A 25 -6.30 11.69 0.25
CA ARG A 25 -5.09 12.49 0.55
C ARG A 25 -3.80 11.72 0.29
N SER A 26 -3.81 10.41 0.52
CA SER A 26 -2.66 9.53 0.25
C SER A 26 -2.54 9.09 -1.22
N ALA A 27 -3.35 9.66 -2.12
CA ALA A 27 -3.43 9.34 -3.55
C ALA A 27 -3.70 7.85 -3.85
N LEU A 28 -4.28 7.13 -2.88
CA LEU A 28 -4.67 5.72 -3.00
C LEU A 28 -6.09 5.57 -3.55
N LEU A 29 -6.89 6.64 -3.59
CA LEU A 29 -8.22 6.67 -4.17
C LEU A 29 -8.38 7.95 -4.99
N ALA A 30 -8.70 7.82 -6.27
CA ALA A 30 -9.08 8.93 -7.12
C ALA A 30 -10.61 8.94 -7.29
N PRO A 31 -11.28 10.10 -7.16
CA PRO A 31 -12.71 10.19 -7.46
C PRO A 31 -12.96 10.04 -8.97
N ALA A 32 -14.02 9.33 -9.35
CA ALA A 32 -14.43 9.10 -10.74
C ALA A 32 -14.73 10.39 -11.52
N GLY A 33 -14.93 11.50 -10.81
CA GLY A 33 -15.07 12.83 -11.39
C GLY A 33 -15.60 13.83 -10.39
N ARG A 34 -15.63 15.10 -10.82
CA ARG A 34 -16.38 16.16 -10.14
C ARG A 34 -17.60 16.52 -10.98
N LEU A 35 -18.74 16.72 -10.35
CA LEU A 35 -19.88 17.34 -11.02
C LEU A 35 -19.56 18.79 -11.37
N ALA A 36 -20.30 19.34 -12.34
CA ALA A 36 -20.33 20.78 -12.59
C ALA A 36 -20.70 21.60 -11.33
N SER A 37 -21.34 20.97 -10.33
CA SER A 37 -21.66 21.55 -9.02
C SER A 37 -20.54 21.42 -7.97
N GLY A 38 -19.35 20.92 -8.32
CA GLY A 38 -18.19 20.83 -7.41
C GLY A 38 -18.17 19.63 -6.46
N TYR A 39 -19.23 18.80 -6.42
CA TYR A 39 -19.28 17.59 -5.61
C TYR A 39 -18.51 16.41 -6.26
N ARG A 40 -17.84 15.61 -5.43
CA ARG A 40 -17.12 14.38 -5.84
C ARG A 40 -18.13 13.27 -6.17
N ARG A 41 -17.91 12.55 -7.26
CA ARG A 41 -18.64 11.31 -7.60
C ARG A 41 -17.71 10.11 -7.51
N TYR A 42 -18.24 9.03 -6.95
CA TYR A 42 -17.58 7.73 -6.93
C TYR A 42 -18.48 6.71 -7.62
N GLY A 43 -17.90 5.78 -8.35
CA GLY A 43 -18.61 4.66 -8.95
C GLY A 43 -18.32 3.34 -8.23
N SER A 44 -18.70 2.24 -8.89
CA SER A 44 -18.45 0.89 -8.41
C SER A 44 -16.97 0.49 -8.46
N ALA A 45 -16.15 1.17 -9.25
CA ALA A 45 -14.70 0.92 -9.33
C ALA A 45 -14.01 1.31 -8.03
N GLU A 46 -14.38 2.44 -7.46
CA GLU A 46 -13.86 2.96 -6.19
C GLU A 46 -14.28 2.07 -5.01
N VAL A 47 -15.49 1.50 -5.05
CA VAL A 47 -15.93 0.50 -4.08
C VAL A 47 -15.02 -0.74 -4.13
N LYS A 48 -14.74 -1.27 -5.33
CA LYS A 48 -13.85 -2.42 -5.51
C LYS A 48 -12.44 -2.12 -5.00
N ARG A 49 -11.93 -0.92 -5.32
CA ARG A 49 -10.62 -0.43 -4.87
C ARG A 49 -10.53 -0.32 -3.34
N LEU A 50 -11.52 0.28 -2.70
CA LEU A 50 -11.57 0.39 -1.24
C LEU A 50 -11.65 -0.98 -0.55
N ARG A 51 -12.44 -1.91 -1.08
CA ARG A 51 -12.50 -3.28 -0.57
C ARG A 51 -11.17 -4.01 -0.73
N PHE A 52 -10.45 -3.79 -1.83
CA PHE A 52 -9.11 -4.32 -2.03
C PHE A 52 -8.13 -3.78 -0.99
N ILE A 53 -8.07 -2.45 -0.82
CA ILE A 53 -7.21 -1.78 0.18
C ILE A 53 -7.51 -2.33 1.58
N ARG A 54 -8.79 -2.48 1.94
CA ARG A 54 -9.20 -3.01 3.24
C ARG A 54 -8.71 -4.43 3.48
N ARG A 55 -8.84 -5.32 2.48
CA ARG A 55 -8.36 -6.71 2.58
C ARG A 55 -6.84 -6.79 2.67
N ALA A 56 -6.14 -6.01 1.86
CA ALA A 56 -4.68 -5.96 1.91
C ALA A 56 -4.18 -5.39 3.26
N LYS A 57 -4.85 -4.36 3.81
CA LYS A 57 -4.53 -3.86 5.14
C LYS A 57 -4.78 -4.88 6.25
N ALA A 58 -5.84 -5.69 6.15
CA ALA A 58 -6.12 -6.75 7.12
C ALA A 58 -5.03 -7.83 7.14
N LEU A 59 -4.38 -8.09 6.00
CA LEU A 59 -3.22 -8.99 5.88
C LEU A 59 -1.89 -8.33 6.29
N GLY A 60 -1.93 -7.07 6.70
CA GLY A 60 -0.76 -6.32 7.17
C GLY A 60 0.09 -5.71 6.06
N PHE A 61 -0.37 -5.68 4.80
CA PHE A 61 0.39 -5.00 3.75
C PHE A 61 0.58 -3.50 4.07
N SER A 62 1.78 -3.00 3.76
CA SER A 62 2.09 -1.58 3.90
C SER A 62 1.28 -0.75 2.90
N LEU A 63 1.17 0.56 3.10
CA LEU A 63 0.49 1.42 2.11
C LEU A 63 1.24 1.47 0.78
N GLU A 64 2.55 1.24 0.81
CA GLU A 64 3.41 1.21 -0.36
C GLU A 64 3.21 -0.07 -1.17
N ASP A 65 3.21 -1.25 -0.53
CA ASP A 65 2.88 -2.51 -1.20
C ASP A 65 1.47 -2.47 -1.79
N ILE A 66 0.50 -1.88 -1.07
CA ILE A 66 -0.87 -1.74 -1.58
C ILE A 66 -0.89 -0.86 -2.83
N ARG A 67 -0.09 0.21 -2.88
CA ARG A 67 0.02 1.06 -4.06
C ARG A 67 0.64 0.30 -5.23
N GLU A 68 1.71 -0.45 -4.99
CA GLU A 68 2.36 -1.31 -6.00
C GLU A 68 1.35 -2.32 -6.57
N LEU A 69 0.62 -3.02 -5.69
CA LEU A 69 -0.39 -4.01 -6.08
C LEU A 69 -1.56 -3.39 -6.87
N LEU A 70 -1.99 -2.17 -6.53
CA LEU A 70 -3.05 -1.47 -7.26
C LEU A 70 -2.59 -1.05 -8.65
N SER A 71 -1.37 -0.53 -8.80
CA SER A 71 -0.81 -0.15 -10.11
C SER A 71 -0.71 -1.33 -11.08
N LEU A 72 -0.43 -2.54 -10.57
CA LEU A 72 -0.39 -3.77 -11.37
C LEU A 72 -1.79 -4.24 -11.82
N GLY A 73 -2.83 -3.95 -11.03
CA GLY A 73 -4.21 -4.34 -11.32
C GLY A 73 -5.02 -3.33 -12.14
N GLU A 74 -4.54 -2.10 -12.28
CA GLU A 74 -5.23 -0.99 -12.96
C GLU A 74 -5.17 -1.06 -14.50
N GLY A 75 -4.41 -2.00 -15.08
CA GLY A 75 -4.28 -2.21 -16.53
C GLY A 75 -5.55 -2.56 -17.32
N CYS A 76 -6.73 -2.55 -16.67
CA CYS A 76 -8.03 -2.75 -17.32
C CYS A 76 -9.09 -1.67 -16.97
N ALA A 77 -8.76 -0.66 -16.16
CA ALA A 77 -9.68 0.43 -15.83
C ALA A 77 -9.03 1.77 -16.19
N ALA A 78 -9.23 2.23 -17.43
CA ALA A 78 -8.78 3.55 -17.85
C ALA A 78 -9.29 4.62 -16.87
N PRO A 79 -8.41 5.44 -16.26
CA PRO A 79 -8.87 6.62 -15.54
C PRO A 79 -9.39 7.62 -16.56
N SER A 80 -10.65 8.03 -16.44
CA SER A 80 -11.13 9.26 -17.05
C SER A 80 -10.21 10.39 -16.59
N SER A 81 -9.47 10.94 -17.53
CA SER A 81 -8.52 12.04 -17.36
C SER A 81 -9.06 13.11 -16.39
N PRO A 82 -8.27 13.60 -15.43
CA PRO A 82 -8.58 14.85 -14.79
C PRO A 82 -8.36 15.98 -15.81
N ASP A 83 -9.45 16.62 -16.23
CA ASP A 83 -9.43 17.93 -16.86
C ASP A 83 -8.67 18.91 -15.94
N ILE A 84 -7.44 19.21 -16.33
CA ILE A 84 -6.72 20.41 -15.88
C ILE A 84 -7.23 21.54 -16.78
N PRO A 85 -7.96 22.55 -16.29
CA PRO A 85 -8.26 23.72 -17.10
C PRO A 85 -6.96 24.52 -17.37
N PRO A 86 -6.77 25.08 -18.57
CA PRO A 86 -5.53 25.75 -18.97
C PRO A 86 -5.39 27.09 -18.26
N ALA A 87 -4.28 27.26 -17.52
CA ALA A 87 -3.76 28.59 -17.23
C ALA A 87 -2.96 29.07 -18.45
N SER A 88 -3.48 30.10 -19.12
CA SER A 88 -2.80 30.96 -20.09
C SER A 88 -3.39 32.37 -19.91
N PRO A 89 -2.72 33.47 -20.30
CA PRO A 89 -1.62 33.56 -21.28
C PRO A 89 -0.45 34.52 -20.91
N GLY A 90 0.56 34.54 -21.78
CA GLY A 90 1.58 35.62 -21.92
C GLY A 90 3.00 35.12 -21.61
N SER A 91 4.03 35.24 -22.47
CA SER A 91 4.22 36.03 -23.69
C SER A 91 5.46 35.49 -24.43
N GLN A 92 5.43 35.56 -25.78
CA GLN A 92 6.49 36.01 -26.71
C GLN A 92 7.96 35.98 -26.21
N LEU A 93 9.01 35.54 -26.92
CA LEU A 93 9.41 35.52 -28.33
C LEU A 93 10.80 34.82 -28.27
N SER A 94 11.33 33.98 -29.17
CA SER A 94 11.87 34.32 -30.49
C SER A 94 12.98 33.31 -30.86
N SER A 95 12.85 32.67 -32.03
CA SER A 95 13.89 32.48 -33.07
C SER A 95 15.15 31.58 -32.91
N ARG A 96 15.14 30.50 -33.72
CA ARG A 96 16.18 30.00 -34.70
C ARG A 96 17.48 29.33 -34.16
N PRO A 97 18.23 28.55 -35.00
CA PRO A 97 17.89 27.88 -36.26
C PRO A 97 18.31 26.39 -36.39
N LYS A 98 17.81 25.82 -37.50
CA LYS A 98 18.19 24.61 -38.25
C LYS A 98 19.66 24.14 -38.09
N GLY A 99 19.81 22.85 -37.79
CA GLY A 99 21.02 22.07 -38.03
C GLY A 99 20.63 20.63 -38.38
N GLU A 100 20.93 20.21 -39.60
CA GLU A 100 20.78 18.85 -40.11
C GLU A 100 21.71 17.88 -39.36
N ILE A 101 21.22 16.69 -39.02
CA ILE A 101 22.07 15.55 -38.63
C ILE A 101 21.53 14.28 -39.33
N PRO A 102 22.40 13.47 -39.96
CA PRO A 102 22.02 12.56 -41.03
C PRO A 102 21.44 11.22 -40.57
N ALA A 103 20.63 10.66 -41.47
CA ALA A 103 20.10 9.31 -41.43
C ALA A 103 21.21 8.25 -41.38
N ARG A 104 21.34 7.54 -40.26
CA ARG A 104 22.03 6.23 -40.23
C ARG A 104 21.32 5.25 -39.30
N ALA A 105 21.21 4.03 -39.84
CA ALA A 105 20.87 2.78 -39.17
C ALA A 105 19.40 2.58 -38.74
N ARG A 106 18.52 2.46 -39.73
CA ARG A 106 17.39 1.51 -39.63
C ARG A 106 17.98 0.10 -39.62
N ARG A 107 18.50 -0.35 -38.48
CA ARG A 107 18.53 -1.79 -38.18
C ARG A 107 17.13 -2.16 -37.77
N SER A 108 16.53 -2.99 -38.60
CA SER A 108 15.33 -3.78 -38.33
C SER A 108 15.40 -4.37 -36.92
N LEU A 109 14.71 -3.72 -35.98
CA LEU A 109 14.27 -4.37 -34.76
C LEU A 109 13.15 -5.33 -35.18
N PRO A 110 13.29 -6.65 -34.93
CA PRO A 110 12.17 -7.55 -35.11
C PRO A 110 11.07 -7.17 -34.11
N ALA A 111 9.86 -7.19 -34.65
CA ALA A 111 8.61 -7.05 -33.94
C ALA A 111 8.53 -8.01 -32.75
N VAL A 112 8.14 -7.45 -31.59
CA VAL A 112 7.13 -8.00 -30.68
C VAL A 112 7.51 -9.30 -29.95
N GLU A 113 8.09 -9.12 -28.75
CA GLU A 113 7.84 -10.04 -27.64
C GLU A 113 7.44 -9.21 -26.40
N MET A 114 6.15 -8.91 -26.28
CA MET A 114 5.55 -8.30 -25.09
C MET A 114 4.68 -9.37 -24.41
N THR A 115 5.33 -10.29 -23.71
CA THR A 115 4.67 -11.36 -22.96
C THR A 115 4.33 -10.90 -21.54
N THR A 116 3.05 -11.03 -21.21
CA THR A 116 2.38 -10.75 -19.94
C THR A 116 2.88 -11.67 -18.79
N SER A 117 4.03 -11.37 -18.20
CA SER A 117 4.66 -12.19 -17.13
C SER A 117 5.01 -11.40 -15.85
N SER A 118 4.93 -10.06 -15.88
CA SER A 118 5.44 -9.22 -14.77
C SER A 118 4.47 -9.07 -13.59
N ASP A 119 3.16 -9.16 -13.81
CA ASP A 119 2.18 -8.74 -12.80
C ASP A 119 2.02 -9.74 -11.65
N VAL A 120 1.85 -11.04 -11.94
CA VAL A 120 1.68 -12.07 -10.90
C VAL A 120 2.99 -12.31 -10.15
N ALA A 121 4.13 -12.22 -10.84
CA ALA A 121 5.44 -12.37 -10.22
C ALA A 121 5.71 -11.23 -9.22
N ALA A 122 5.34 -9.99 -9.55
CA ALA A 122 5.44 -8.86 -8.63
C ALA A 122 4.49 -9.00 -7.42
N VAL A 123 3.24 -9.40 -7.65
CA VAL A 123 2.27 -9.69 -6.56
C VAL A 123 2.81 -10.78 -5.64
N LYS A 124 3.36 -11.87 -6.20
CA LYS A 124 3.96 -12.96 -5.42
C LYS A 124 5.13 -12.45 -4.58
N ARG A 125 6.02 -11.64 -5.14
CA ARG A 125 7.15 -11.06 -4.38
C ARG A 125 6.67 -10.19 -3.23
N ALA A 126 5.68 -9.32 -3.44
CA ALA A 126 5.12 -8.50 -2.38
C ALA A 126 4.51 -9.36 -1.24
N ALA A 127 3.76 -10.41 -1.60
CA ALA A 127 3.22 -11.34 -0.62
C ALA A 127 4.31 -12.11 0.14
N GLN A 128 5.37 -12.56 -0.54
CA GLN A 128 6.49 -13.26 0.07
C GLN A 128 7.29 -12.38 1.03
N ARG A 129 7.57 -11.12 0.67
CA ARG A 129 8.20 -10.15 1.59
C ARG A 129 7.37 -10.00 2.86
N ARG A 130 6.06 -9.79 2.70
CA ARG A 130 5.19 -9.60 3.86
C ARG A 130 5.08 -10.85 4.73
N LEU A 131 5.05 -12.03 4.12
CA LEU A 131 5.06 -13.29 4.85
C LEU A 131 6.33 -13.42 5.69
N ALA A 132 7.50 -13.15 5.11
CA ALA A 132 8.77 -13.20 5.82
C ALA A 132 8.81 -12.23 7.03
N ASP A 133 8.28 -11.02 6.88
CA ASP A 133 8.18 -10.06 8.00
C ASP A 133 7.33 -10.61 9.15
N VAL A 134 6.20 -11.24 8.82
CA VAL A 134 5.28 -11.81 9.82
C VAL A 134 5.94 -12.99 10.53
N GLU A 135 6.58 -13.90 9.78
CA GLU A 135 7.32 -15.03 10.34
C GLU A 135 8.46 -14.59 11.27
N ALA A 136 9.22 -13.56 10.88
CA ALA A 136 10.27 -12.99 11.73
C ALA A 136 9.70 -12.45 13.05
N ARG A 137 8.56 -11.75 12.99
CA ARG A 137 7.92 -11.22 14.20
C ARG A 137 7.34 -12.34 15.08
N ILE A 138 6.80 -13.40 14.48
CA ILE A 138 6.37 -14.60 15.21
C ILE A 138 7.56 -15.17 15.96
N ALA A 139 8.67 -15.46 15.29
CA ALA A 139 9.86 -16.03 15.93
C ALA A 139 10.40 -15.16 17.09
N GLU A 140 10.37 -13.84 16.96
CA GLU A 140 10.73 -12.93 18.05
C GLU A 140 9.77 -13.01 19.24
N LEU A 141 8.46 -12.97 18.98
CA LEU A 141 7.43 -13.09 20.01
C LEU A 141 7.46 -14.46 20.69
N GLU A 142 7.79 -15.52 19.95
CA GLU A 142 7.97 -16.86 20.49
C GLU A 142 9.19 -16.95 21.41
N ARG A 143 10.31 -16.32 21.05
CA ARG A 143 11.47 -16.22 21.95
C ARG A 143 11.12 -15.52 23.27
N MET A 144 10.42 -14.39 23.19
CA MET A 144 9.95 -13.69 24.39
C MET A 144 8.98 -14.54 25.22
N ARG A 145 8.01 -15.19 24.56
CA ARG A 145 7.04 -16.11 25.19
C ARG A 145 7.76 -17.23 25.93
N ASP A 146 8.74 -17.86 25.30
CA ASP A 146 9.42 -19.02 25.87
C ASP A 146 10.33 -18.59 27.04
N GLY A 147 10.96 -17.41 26.97
CA GLY A 147 11.63 -16.80 28.13
C GLY A 147 10.69 -16.55 29.30
N LEU A 148 9.52 -15.94 29.05
CA LEU A 148 8.49 -15.73 30.07
C LEU A 148 7.97 -17.05 30.64
N ARG A 149 7.79 -18.08 29.80
CA ARG A 149 7.35 -19.42 30.23
C ARG A 149 8.36 -20.05 31.19
N THR A 150 9.67 -19.91 30.92
CA THR A 150 10.73 -20.40 31.82
C THR A 150 10.67 -19.70 33.18
N LEU A 151 10.55 -18.37 33.20
CA LEU A 151 10.46 -17.60 34.44
C LEU A 151 9.23 -17.99 35.27
N VAL A 152 8.07 -18.15 34.62
CA VAL A 152 6.85 -18.59 35.29
C VAL A 152 6.99 -20.00 35.86
N ALA A 153 7.60 -20.92 35.12
CA ALA A 153 7.81 -22.30 35.58
C ALA A 153 8.75 -22.39 36.79
N ALA A 154 9.73 -21.48 36.89
CA ALA A 154 10.65 -21.41 38.02
C ALA A 154 10.00 -20.84 39.29
N CYS A 155 8.86 -20.18 39.19
CA CYS A 155 8.22 -19.53 40.34
C CYS A 155 7.26 -20.49 41.07
N PRO A 156 7.48 -20.75 42.38
CA PRO A 156 6.58 -21.59 43.18
C PRO A 156 5.21 -20.94 43.43
N GLY A 157 5.05 -19.64 43.15
CA GLY A 157 3.77 -18.91 43.30
C GLY A 157 3.39 -18.57 44.75
N HIS A 158 4.26 -18.85 45.72
CA HIS A 158 4.07 -18.52 47.14
C HIS A 158 5.43 -18.24 47.80
N GLY A 159 5.45 -17.45 48.88
CA GLY A 159 6.68 -17.06 49.59
C GLY A 159 6.90 -15.55 49.65
N ARG A 160 8.09 -15.14 50.10
CA ARG A 160 8.50 -13.72 50.17
C ARG A 160 9.08 -13.27 48.83
N ALA A 161 8.94 -11.97 48.53
CA ALA A 161 9.46 -11.37 47.29
C ALA A 161 10.98 -11.52 47.15
N GLU A 162 11.72 -11.49 48.26
CA GLU A 162 13.18 -11.64 48.32
C GLU A 162 13.69 -13.00 47.80
N ALA A 163 12.85 -14.05 47.84
CA ALA A 163 13.19 -15.38 47.38
C ALA A 163 12.55 -15.72 46.01
N CYS A 164 11.97 -14.72 45.33
CA CYS A 164 11.26 -14.92 44.08
C CYS A 164 12.25 -15.12 42.91
N PRO A 165 12.29 -16.29 42.26
CA PRO A 165 13.23 -16.55 41.17
C PRO A 165 13.07 -15.61 39.98
N ILE A 166 11.85 -15.12 39.73
CA ILE A 166 11.57 -14.15 38.65
C ILE A 166 12.24 -12.80 38.94
N LEU A 167 12.15 -12.32 40.20
CA LEU A 167 12.73 -11.02 40.56
C LEU A 167 14.26 -11.08 40.52
N ASN A 168 14.86 -12.19 40.97
CA ASN A 168 16.31 -12.37 40.93
C ASN A 168 16.83 -12.46 39.47
N ALA A 169 16.14 -13.22 38.61
CA ALA A 169 16.49 -13.35 37.20
C ALA A 169 16.37 -12.01 36.43
N LEU A 170 15.38 -11.17 36.76
CA LEU A 170 15.22 -9.84 36.17
C LEU A 170 16.18 -8.80 36.76
N ALA A 171 16.63 -8.98 38.01
CA ALA A 171 17.62 -8.12 38.66
C ALA A 171 19.05 -8.35 38.12
N GLY A 172 19.27 -9.42 37.34
CA GLY A 172 20.56 -9.70 36.70
C GLY A 172 21.60 -10.34 37.62
N GLU A 173 21.17 -11.00 38.70
CA GLU A 173 22.08 -11.71 39.62
C GLU A 173 22.54 -13.07 39.06
N ASP A 174 21.97 -13.50 37.92
CA ASP A 174 22.41 -14.65 37.14
C ASP A 174 23.45 -14.23 36.08
N ALA A 175 24.64 -13.84 36.52
CA ALA A 175 25.83 -13.75 35.66
C ALA A 175 26.95 -14.60 36.28
N GLN A 176 26.84 -15.92 36.08
CA GLN A 176 27.94 -16.88 36.28
C GLN A 176 28.44 -17.34 34.91
#